data_AF-A0A1H2SLV1-F1
#
_entry.id   AF-A0A1H2SLV1-F1
#
_cell.length_a   1.000
_cell.length_b   1.000
_cell.length_c   1.000
_cell.angle_alpha   90.00
_cell.angle_beta   90.00
_cell.angle_gamma   90.00
#
_symmetry.space_group_name_H-M   'P 1'
#
loop_
_entity.id
_entity.type
_entity.pdbx_description
1 polymer ?
#
loop_
_entity_poly.entity_id
_entity_poly.type
_entity_poly.pdbx_seq_one_letter_code
_entity_poly.pdbx_strand_id
1 'polypeptide(L)'
;MDLKLEPIIFLDVNTRTFSLIATKNMETIPYLQENRGGITLYDGRWINYDDYMNNNNNKVCVVGIDLFKARGLKLGDKISLQYMECEIPEFLVTERDRKEWKNYHKSQIMEYKIVGVYDYSFSGKRIYVPISTVPKEFIEFYTETENENGKPYLYGENYSFVLKDPTEQSQFVEKYTDSVKEAV
;
A
#
# COMPACT_ATOMS: atom_id res chain seq x y z
N MET A 1 20.66 27.25 -7.64
CA MET A 1 19.26 26.77 -7.65
C MET A 1 18.44 27.82 -6.93
N ASP A 2 17.40 28.36 -7.57
CA ASP A 2 16.71 29.56 -7.09
C ASP A 2 15.83 29.23 -5.89
N LEU A 3 16.16 29.77 -4.70
CA LEU A 3 15.51 29.45 -3.41
C LEU A 3 13.99 29.73 -3.40
N LYS A 4 13.48 30.51 -4.36
CA LYS A 4 12.05 30.83 -4.49
C LYS A 4 11.20 29.68 -5.06
N LEU A 5 11.79 28.70 -5.74
CA LEU A 5 11.07 27.59 -6.38
C LEU A 5 11.03 26.32 -5.53
N GLU A 6 11.92 26.20 -4.55
CA GLU A 6 12.03 25.04 -3.64
C GLU A 6 10.68 24.63 -3.01
N PRO A 7 9.88 25.54 -2.42
CA PRO A 7 8.59 25.17 -1.82
C PRO A 7 7.57 24.67 -2.85
N ILE A 8 7.60 25.22 -4.07
CA ILE A 8 6.68 24.85 -5.15
C ILE A 8 7.01 23.44 -5.65
N ILE A 9 8.30 23.13 -5.82
CA ILE A 9 8.76 21.79 -6.22
C ILE A 9 8.40 20.76 -5.16
N PHE A 10 8.62 21.08 -3.87
CA PHE A 10 8.25 20.17 -2.78
C PHE A 10 6.75 19.88 -2.76
N LEU A 11 5.92 20.92 -2.91
CA LEU A 11 4.46 20.75 -2.98
C LEU A 11 4.06 19.88 -4.17
N ASP A 12 4.64 20.13 -5.34
CA ASP A 12 4.40 19.34 -6.56
C ASP A 12 4.74 17.86 -6.36
N VAL A 13 5.89 17.54 -5.76
CA VAL A 13 6.26 16.16 -5.41
C VAL A 13 5.21 15.55 -4.49
N ASN A 14 4.80 16.26 -3.44
CA ASN A 14 3.81 15.77 -2.48
C ASN A 14 2.43 15.53 -3.12
N THR A 15 2.04 16.29 -4.15
CA THR A 15 0.80 16.03 -4.91
C THR A 15 0.85 14.72 -5.70
N ARG A 16 2.05 14.23 -6.01
CA ARG A 16 2.28 13.00 -6.78
C ARG A 16 2.81 11.84 -5.93
N THR A 17 2.94 12.03 -4.61
CA THR A 17 3.25 10.97 -3.65
C THR A 17 1.97 10.20 -3.30
N PHE A 18 2.09 8.87 -3.30
CA PHE A 18 1.06 7.90 -2.92
C PHE A 18 1.66 6.88 -1.97
N SER A 19 0.85 6.32 -1.09
CA SER A 19 1.23 5.10 -0.37
C SER A 19 0.99 3.89 -1.26
N LEU A 20 2.01 3.04 -1.36
CA LEU A 20 1.96 1.78 -2.07
C LEU A 20 1.70 0.67 -1.07
N ILE A 21 0.52 0.06 -1.16
CA ILE A 21 0.09 -1.02 -0.27
C ILE A 21 0.36 -2.36 -0.97
N ALA A 22 1.31 -3.11 -0.44
CA ALA A 22 1.70 -4.40 -0.97
C ALA A 22 0.84 -5.53 -0.40
N THR A 23 0.38 -6.45 -1.25
CA THR A 23 -0.46 -7.58 -0.82
C THR A 23 -0.21 -8.84 -1.65
N LYS A 24 -0.46 -10.00 -1.07
CA LYS A 24 -0.44 -11.29 -1.79
C LYS A 24 -1.77 -11.57 -2.48
N ASN A 25 -2.86 -11.14 -1.87
CA ASN A 25 -4.21 -11.36 -2.36
C ASN A 25 -5.16 -10.36 -1.67
N MET A 26 -5.80 -9.49 -2.45
CA MET A 26 -6.82 -8.57 -1.95
C MET A 26 -8.16 -9.27 -1.72
N GLU A 27 -8.48 -10.32 -2.48
CA GLU A 27 -9.74 -11.06 -2.34
C GLU A 27 -9.89 -11.71 -0.95
N THR A 28 -8.78 -11.93 -0.23
CA THR A 28 -8.79 -12.48 1.13
C THR A 28 -8.93 -11.41 2.22
N ILE A 29 -8.89 -10.12 1.88
CA ILE A 29 -8.99 -9.03 2.86
C ILE A 29 -10.47 -8.88 3.27
N PRO A 30 -10.82 -9.07 4.56
CA PRO A 30 -12.23 -9.07 4.99
C PRO A 30 -12.97 -7.75 4.76
N TYR A 31 -12.27 -6.62 4.82
CA TYR A 31 -12.83 -5.28 4.61
C TYR A 31 -13.08 -4.94 3.14
N LEU A 32 -12.63 -5.77 2.20
CA LEU A 32 -12.92 -5.63 0.76
C LEU A 32 -14.17 -6.42 0.32
N GLN A 33 -14.80 -7.14 1.26
CA GLN A 33 -16.00 -7.91 1.00
C GLN A 33 -17.22 -6.99 0.99
N GLU A 34 -18.06 -7.09 -0.04
CA GLU A 34 -19.18 -6.17 -0.33
C GLU A 34 -20.12 -5.91 0.87
N ASN A 35 -20.23 -6.88 1.78
CA ASN A 35 -21.17 -6.82 2.91
C ASN A 35 -20.64 -6.06 4.15
N ARG A 36 -19.41 -5.55 4.15
CA ARG A 36 -18.79 -4.93 5.35
C ARG A 36 -18.60 -3.41 5.29
N GLY A 37 -19.04 -2.74 4.22
CA GLY A 37 -19.05 -1.28 4.11
C GLY A 37 -17.66 -0.62 4.11
N GLY A 38 -16.63 -1.38 3.73
CA GLY A 38 -15.25 -0.91 3.63
C GLY A 38 -14.91 -0.36 2.24
N ILE A 39 -13.76 -0.78 1.72
CA ILE A 39 -13.31 -0.42 0.37
C ILE A 39 -14.08 -1.28 -0.65
N THR A 40 -14.74 -0.66 -1.62
CA THR A 40 -15.56 -1.34 -2.62
C THR A 40 -14.89 -1.38 -3.99
N LEU A 41 -15.10 -2.44 -4.76
CA LEU A 41 -14.63 -2.52 -6.15
C LEU A 41 -15.55 -1.68 -7.04
N TYR A 42 -14.98 -0.66 -7.68
CA TYR A 42 -15.71 0.20 -8.61
C TYR A 42 -15.67 -0.35 -10.03
N ASP A 43 -14.52 -0.85 -10.49
CA ASP A 43 -14.34 -1.45 -11.82
C ASP A 43 -13.17 -2.44 -11.83
N GLY A 44 -13.18 -3.39 -12.77
CA GLY A 44 -12.11 -4.36 -12.98
C GLY A 44 -12.11 -5.50 -11.94
N ARG A 45 -10.95 -5.77 -11.34
CA ARG A 45 -10.77 -6.84 -10.35
C ARG A 45 -9.75 -6.48 -9.28
N TRP A 46 -9.85 -7.20 -8.16
CA TRP A 46 -8.82 -7.20 -7.12
C TRP A 46 -7.54 -7.89 -7.57
N ILE A 47 -6.42 -7.54 -6.91
CA ILE A 47 -5.18 -8.31 -7.00
C ILE A 47 -5.42 -9.67 -6.37
N ASN A 48 -5.06 -10.75 -7.05
CA ASN A 48 -5.28 -12.11 -6.58
C ASN A 48 -3.96 -12.87 -6.38
N TYR A 49 -4.06 -14.11 -5.90
CA TYR A 49 -2.88 -14.93 -5.61
C TYR A 49 -2.03 -15.27 -6.86
N ASP A 50 -2.66 -15.37 -8.04
CA ASP A 50 -1.94 -15.61 -9.29
C ASP A 50 -1.08 -14.40 -9.68
N ASP A 51 -1.53 -13.17 -9.39
CA ASP A 51 -0.70 -11.98 -9.56
C ASP A 51 0.55 -12.02 -8.68
N TYR A 52 0.40 -12.52 -7.44
CA TYR A 52 1.53 -12.70 -6.52
C TYR A 52 2.52 -13.78 -6.99
N MET A 53 2.03 -14.96 -7.39
CA MET A 53 2.87 -16.11 -7.73
C MET A 53 3.71 -15.92 -8.99
N ASN A 54 3.36 -14.96 -9.85
CA ASN A 54 4.04 -14.69 -11.11
C ASN A 54 5.38 -13.92 -10.96
N ASN A 55 6.18 -14.20 -9.91
CA ASN A 55 7.60 -13.82 -9.73
C ASN A 55 8.04 -12.51 -10.44
N ASN A 56 7.43 -11.37 -10.06
CA ASN A 56 7.75 -10.01 -10.54
C ASN A 56 7.38 -9.70 -12.00
N ASN A 57 6.84 -10.67 -12.74
CA ASN A 57 6.42 -10.50 -14.14
C ASN A 57 5.03 -9.90 -14.26
N ASN A 58 4.19 -10.04 -13.23
CA ASN A 58 2.83 -9.50 -13.25
C ASN A 58 2.72 -8.18 -12.47
N LYS A 59 3.32 -7.11 -13.03
CA LYS A 59 3.21 -5.74 -12.49
C LYS A 59 1.84 -5.16 -12.77
N VAL A 60 0.88 -5.49 -11.92
CA VAL A 60 -0.49 -4.97 -11.93
C VAL A 60 -0.76 -4.13 -10.71
N CYS A 61 -1.74 -3.23 -10.80
CA CYS A 61 -2.12 -2.40 -9.67
C CYS A 61 -3.63 -2.19 -9.63
N VAL A 62 -4.10 -1.89 -8.43
CA VAL A 62 -5.47 -1.43 -8.17
C VAL A 62 -5.39 -0.01 -7.61
N VAL A 63 -6.03 0.93 -8.29
CA VAL A 63 -5.95 2.37 -7.98
C VAL A 63 -7.26 2.87 -7.40
N GLY A 64 -7.21 3.96 -6.62
CA GLY A 64 -8.44 4.55 -6.12
C GLY A 64 -9.16 5.39 -7.18
N ILE A 65 -10.48 5.49 -7.03
CA ILE A 65 -11.38 6.13 -7.99
C ILE A 65 -11.06 7.62 -8.20
N ASP A 66 -10.58 8.33 -7.17
CA ASP A 66 -10.19 9.73 -7.28
C ASP A 66 -9.00 9.92 -8.23
N LEU A 67 -7.96 9.11 -8.08
CA LEU A 67 -6.81 9.12 -8.99
C LEU A 67 -7.23 8.73 -10.41
N PHE A 68 -8.04 7.68 -10.52
CA PHE A 68 -8.52 7.16 -11.80
C PHE A 68 -9.30 8.23 -12.60
N LYS A 69 -10.24 8.90 -11.94
CA LYS A 69 -11.04 9.98 -12.53
C LYS A 69 -10.23 11.24 -12.80
N ALA A 70 -9.42 11.70 -11.83
CA ALA A 70 -8.68 12.95 -11.94
C ALA A 70 -7.67 12.95 -13.10
N ARG A 71 -7.14 11.78 -13.46
CA ARG A 71 -6.19 11.62 -14.57
C ARG A 71 -6.80 11.02 -15.85
N GLY A 72 -8.11 10.77 -15.87
CA GLY A 72 -8.79 10.19 -17.04
C GLY A 72 -8.26 8.81 -17.44
N LEU A 73 -7.84 8.01 -16.46
CA LEU A 73 -7.24 6.68 -16.66
C LEU A 73 -8.31 5.65 -17.03
N LYS A 74 -7.87 4.53 -17.61
CA LYS A 74 -8.70 3.39 -17.97
C LYS A 74 -8.09 2.08 -17.46
N LEU A 75 -8.92 1.05 -17.31
CA LEU A 75 -8.42 -0.30 -17.09
C LEU A 75 -7.51 -0.71 -18.25
N GLY A 76 -6.38 -1.34 -17.92
CA GLY A 76 -5.35 -1.70 -18.89
C GLY A 76 -4.30 -0.61 -19.16
N ASP A 77 -4.54 0.64 -18.76
CA ASP A 77 -3.51 1.69 -18.82
C ASP A 77 -2.35 1.33 -17.88
N LYS A 78 -1.17 1.87 -18.19
CA LYS A 78 0.01 1.72 -17.34
C LYS A 78 0.30 3.01 -16.58
N ILE A 79 0.67 2.87 -15.32
CA ILE A 79 1.18 3.96 -14.49
C ILE A 79 2.64 3.71 -14.14
N SER A 80 3.43 4.78 -14.15
CA SER A 80 4.84 4.76 -13.74
C SER A 80 4.94 5.00 -12.24
N LEU A 81 5.49 4.02 -11.52
CA LEU A 81 5.72 4.09 -10.08
C LEU A 81 7.23 4.11 -9.78
N GLN A 82 7.63 4.98 -8.87
CA GLN A 82 8.95 5.00 -8.27
C GLN A 82 8.79 4.86 -6.77
N TYR A 83 9.41 3.84 -6.18
CA TYR A 83 9.43 3.67 -4.74
C TYR A 83 10.44 4.64 -4.16
N MET A 84 10.10 5.25 -3.02
CA MET A 84 10.93 6.23 -2.35
C MET A 84 10.72 6.10 -0.86
N GLU A 85 11.78 6.28 -0.08
CA GLU A 85 11.69 6.37 1.38
C GLU A 85 10.80 7.56 1.78
N CYS A 86 10.13 7.44 2.92
CA CYS A 86 9.42 8.55 3.55
C CYS A 86 9.31 8.29 5.05
N GLU A 87 9.24 9.36 5.85
CA GLU A 87 9.02 9.20 7.30
C GLU A 87 7.56 8.86 7.61
N ILE A 88 6.62 9.46 6.87
CA ILE A 88 5.20 9.21 7.02
C ILE A 88 4.66 8.70 5.68
N PRO A 89 4.13 7.46 5.62
CA PRO A 89 3.44 6.98 4.43
C PRO A 89 2.35 7.95 3.99
N GLU A 90 2.15 8.10 2.67
CA GLU A 90 1.15 8.99 2.02
C GLU A 90 1.54 10.47 1.92
N PHE A 91 2.44 11.00 2.76
CA PHE A 91 2.69 12.44 2.86
C PHE A 91 4.16 12.82 3.12
N LEU A 92 4.72 13.68 2.27
CA LEU A 92 5.95 14.41 2.59
C LEU A 92 5.59 15.67 3.36
N VAL A 93 5.70 15.64 4.69
CA VAL A 93 5.21 16.71 5.56
C VAL A 93 6.13 17.07 6.71
N THR A 94 7.04 16.17 7.12
CA THR A 94 7.91 16.38 8.27
C THR A 94 8.96 17.45 7.99
N GLU A 95 9.62 17.94 9.05
CA GLU A 95 10.75 18.86 8.88
C GLU A 95 11.89 18.20 8.11
N ARG A 96 12.11 16.90 8.32
CA ARG A 96 13.11 16.13 7.59
C ARG A 96 12.73 15.97 6.12
N ASP A 97 11.48 15.62 5.81
CA ASP A 97 11.00 15.53 4.42
C ASP A 97 11.31 16.83 3.66
N ARG A 98 10.99 17.99 4.26
CA ARG A 98 11.23 19.31 3.64
C ARG A 98 12.70 19.58 3.35
N LYS A 99 13.61 19.04 4.15
CA LYS A 99 15.07 19.24 4.01
C LYS A 99 15.74 18.19 3.13
N GLU A 100 15.29 16.94 3.18
CA GLU A 100 16.06 15.78 2.75
C GLU A 100 15.41 14.95 1.63
N TRP A 101 14.16 15.21 1.22
CA TRP A 101 13.44 14.39 0.24
C TRP A 101 14.19 14.11 -1.08
N LYS A 102 15.07 15.02 -1.50
CA LYS A 102 15.91 14.85 -2.70
C LYS A 102 16.92 13.73 -2.53
N ASN A 103 17.42 13.53 -1.31
CA ASN A 103 18.43 12.56 -0.94
C ASN A 103 17.85 11.20 -0.54
N TYR A 104 16.53 11.11 -0.36
CA TYR A 104 15.86 9.84 -0.08
C TYR A 104 16.19 8.81 -1.15
N HIS A 105 16.43 7.58 -0.68
CA HIS A 105 16.64 6.45 -1.55
C HIS A 105 15.40 6.25 -2.43
N LYS A 106 15.64 5.95 -3.70
CA LYS A 106 14.61 5.80 -4.73
C LYS A 106 14.92 4.55 -5.55
N SER A 107 13.89 3.78 -5.86
CA SER A 107 14.00 2.70 -6.84
C SER A 107 14.14 3.25 -8.25
N GLN A 108 14.43 2.35 -9.20
CA GLN A 108 14.11 2.58 -10.61
C GLN A 108 12.60 2.76 -10.81
N ILE A 109 12.22 3.46 -11.88
CA ILE A 109 10.82 3.59 -12.30
C ILE A 109 10.34 2.25 -12.88
N MET A 110 9.14 1.82 -12.47
CA MET A 110 8.50 0.60 -12.95
C MET A 110 7.09 0.89 -13.43
N GLU A 111 6.69 0.21 -14.50
CA GLU A 111 5.32 0.31 -15.03
C GLU A 111 4.40 -0.73 -14.39
N TYR A 112 3.21 -0.29 -13.98
CA TYR A 112 2.16 -1.14 -13.45
C TYR A 112 0.89 -0.96 -14.28
N LYS A 113 0.31 -2.08 -14.73
CA LYS A 113 -0.97 -2.08 -15.45
C LYS A 113 -2.14 -1.98 -14.48
N ILE A 114 -3.08 -1.08 -14.72
CA ILE A 114 -4.29 -0.96 -13.90
C ILE A 114 -5.22 -2.14 -14.21
N VAL A 115 -5.54 -2.95 -13.20
CA VAL A 115 -6.48 -4.08 -13.32
C VAL A 115 -7.76 -3.91 -12.51
N GLY A 116 -7.80 -2.93 -11.62
CA GLY A 116 -8.99 -2.60 -10.86
C GLY A 116 -8.98 -1.18 -10.33
N VAL A 117 -10.17 -0.72 -9.97
CA VAL A 117 -10.44 0.58 -9.39
C VAL A 117 -11.27 0.38 -8.14
N TYR A 118 -10.88 1.00 -7.03
CA TYR A 118 -11.63 0.94 -5.78
C TYR A 118 -12.20 2.29 -5.38
N ASP A 119 -13.30 2.26 -4.64
CA ASP A 119 -13.90 3.42 -4.00
C ASP A 119 -13.78 3.31 -2.47
N TYR A 120 -13.27 4.37 -1.84
CA TYR A 120 -13.07 4.50 -0.40
C TYR A 120 -12.63 5.93 -0.06
N SER A 121 -12.78 6.35 1.21
CA SER A 121 -12.43 7.70 1.68
C SER A 121 -10.97 8.12 1.42
N PHE A 122 -10.06 7.15 1.25
CA PHE A 122 -8.64 7.38 0.96
C PHE A 122 -8.24 7.06 -0.50
N SER A 123 -9.20 7.00 -1.43
CA SER A 123 -8.95 6.61 -2.83
C SER A 123 -8.01 7.54 -3.59
N GLY A 124 -7.81 8.77 -3.11
CA GLY A 124 -6.88 9.74 -3.69
C GLY A 124 -5.40 9.50 -3.40
N LYS A 125 -5.03 8.61 -2.46
CA LYS A 125 -3.64 8.52 -1.96
C LYS A 125 -3.05 7.11 -1.83
N ARG A 126 -3.82 6.05 -2.06
CA ARG A 126 -3.32 4.67 -1.98
C ARG A 126 -3.41 3.94 -3.31
N ILE A 127 -2.37 3.16 -3.62
CA ILE A 127 -2.33 2.25 -4.76
C ILE A 127 -1.93 0.88 -4.23
N TYR A 128 -2.65 -0.16 -4.63
CA TYR A 128 -2.34 -1.53 -4.24
C TYR A 128 -1.51 -2.22 -5.33
N VAL A 129 -0.53 -3.03 -4.93
CA VAL A 129 0.38 -3.79 -5.81
C VAL A 129 0.65 -5.19 -5.25
N PRO A 130 0.98 -6.19 -6.09
CA PRO A 130 1.44 -7.49 -5.61
C PRO A 130 2.75 -7.33 -4.82
N ILE A 131 2.84 -7.93 -3.62
CA ILE A 131 4.05 -7.81 -2.81
C ILE A 131 5.29 -8.41 -3.49
N SER A 132 5.12 -9.38 -4.40
CA SER A 132 6.22 -9.92 -5.18
C SER A 132 6.86 -8.87 -6.10
N THR A 133 6.12 -7.86 -6.56
CA THR A 133 6.67 -6.84 -7.47
C THR A 133 7.39 -5.69 -6.77
N VAL A 134 7.35 -5.64 -5.44
CA VAL A 134 8.02 -4.62 -4.63
C VAL A 134 9.53 -4.90 -4.62
N PRO A 135 10.40 -3.90 -4.87
CA PRO A 135 11.84 -4.09 -4.74
C PRO A 135 12.20 -4.48 -3.30
N LYS A 136 13.13 -5.43 -3.15
CA LYS A 136 13.44 -6.05 -1.84
C LYS A 136 13.84 -5.02 -0.80
N GLU A 137 14.62 -4.02 -1.21
CA GLU A 137 15.07 -2.90 -0.38
C GLU A 137 13.94 -2.07 0.22
N PHE A 138 12.73 -2.07 -0.38
CA PHE A 138 11.54 -1.39 0.14
C PHE A 138 10.59 -2.32 0.92
N ILE A 139 10.83 -3.64 0.91
CA ILE A 139 10.12 -4.60 1.77
C ILE A 139 10.75 -4.58 3.17
N GLU A 140 12.09 -4.59 3.22
CA GLU A 140 12.87 -4.64 4.46
C GLU A 140 12.73 -3.37 5.31
N PHE A 141 12.50 -2.22 4.66
CA PHE A 141 12.32 -0.92 5.33
C PHE A 141 11.14 -0.88 6.32
N TYR A 142 10.05 -1.62 6.05
CA TYR A 142 8.91 -1.71 6.97
C TYR A 142 9.14 -2.70 8.13
N THR A 143 10.11 -3.60 8.00
CA THR A 143 10.49 -4.54 9.07
C THR A 143 11.57 -3.99 10.00
N GLU A 144 12.26 -2.91 9.59
CA GLU A 144 13.32 -2.25 10.35
C GLU A 144 12.87 -0.95 11.04
N THR A 145 11.59 -0.56 10.97
CA THR A 145 11.05 0.45 11.88
C THR A 145 10.96 -0.14 13.29
N GLU A 146 12.12 -0.35 13.90
CA GLU A 146 12.27 -0.69 15.29
C GLU A 146 11.55 0.40 16.10
N ASN A 147 10.55 -0.01 16.88
CA ASN A 147 10.19 0.76 18.06
C ASN A 147 11.39 0.84 19.01
N GLU A 148 11.28 1.64 20.07
CA GLU A 148 12.32 1.88 21.09
C GLU A 148 12.92 0.58 21.72
N ASN A 149 12.33 -0.59 21.42
CA ASN A 149 12.73 -1.92 21.89
C ASN A 149 13.21 -2.88 20.77
N GLY A 150 13.55 -2.40 19.57
CA GLY A 150 14.09 -3.25 18.50
C GLY A 150 13.06 -4.18 17.84
N LYS A 151 11.76 -3.89 17.97
CA LYS A 151 10.69 -4.67 17.32
C LYS A 151 10.03 -3.84 16.21
N PRO A 152 9.75 -4.43 15.04
CA PRO A 152 9.08 -3.72 13.95
C PRO A 152 7.79 -3.06 14.43
N TYR A 153 7.47 -1.89 13.88
CA TYR A 153 6.20 -1.20 14.10
C TYR A 153 5.07 -2.03 13.46
N LEU A 154 4.44 -2.89 14.26
CA LEU A 154 3.38 -3.79 13.82
C LEU A 154 2.06 -3.02 13.72
N TYR A 155 1.67 -2.54 12.53
CA TYR A 155 0.29 -2.14 12.28
C TYR A 155 -0.61 -3.38 12.38
N GLY A 156 -1.49 -3.44 13.39
CA GLY A 156 -2.37 -4.58 13.69
C GLY A 156 -3.32 -5.00 12.55
N GLU A 157 -3.43 -4.20 11.50
CA GLU A 157 -4.29 -4.46 10.33
C GLU A 157 -3.65 -5.37 9.28
N ASN A 158 -2.37 -5.76 9.44
CA ASN A 158 -1.60 -6.43 8.39
C ASN A 158 -1.54 -7.96 8.47
N TYR A 159 -2.45 -8.62 9.22
CA TYR A 159 -2.47 -10.07 9.31
C TYR A 159 -3.76 -10.68 8.77
N SER A 160 -3.60 -11.61 7.84
CA SER A 160 -4.61 -12.62 7.50
C SER A 160 -3.89 -13.97 7.51
N PHE A 161 -4.31 -14.86 8.41
CA PHE A 161 -3.85 -16.25 8.44
C PHE A 161 -5.04 -17.16 8.17
N VAL A 162 -4.79 -18.24 7.45
CA VAL A 162 -5.79 -19.27 7.16
C VAL A 162 -5.63 -20.36 8.22
N LEU A 163 -6.71 -20.68 8.92
CA LEU A 163 -6.73 -21.84 9.82
C LEU A 163 -6.60 -23.11 8.99
N LYS A 164 -5.87 -24.10 9.51
CA LYS A 164 -5.71 -25.41 8.85
C LYS A 164 -7.07 -26.12 8.71
N ASP A 165 -7.97 -25.88 9.65
CA ASP A 165 -9.34 -26.33 9.64
C ASP A 165 -10.29 -25.15 9.97
N PRO A 166 -11.24 -24.80 9.09
CA PRO A 166 -12.18 -23.70 9.34
C PRO A 166 -13.09 -23.93 10.57
N THR A 167 -13.27 -25.19 11.00
CA THR A 167 -14.05 -25.50 12.21
C THR A 167 -13.35 -25.07 13.50
N GLU A 168 -12.05 -24.82 13.46
CA GLU A 168 -11.26 -24.35 14.60
C GLU A 168 -11.41 -22.84 14.87
N GLN A 169 -12.16 -22.11 14.04
CA GLN A 169 -12.28 -20.66 14.13
C GLN A 169 -12.78 -20.18 15.50
N SER A 170 -13.84 -20.81 16.03
CA SER A 170 -14.39 -20.41 17.33
C SER A 170 -13.39 -20.62 18.46
N GLN A 171 -12.67 -21.74 18.46
CA GLN A 171 -11.65 -22.05 19.48
C GLN A 171 -10.44 -21.12 19.36
N PHE A 172 -10.03 -20.79 18.14
CA PHE A 172 -8.96 -19.82 17.91
C PHE A 172 -9.33 -18.44 18.45
N VAL A 173 -10.52 -17.92 18.08
CA VAL A 173 -10.98 -16.60 18.55
C VAL A 173 -11.06 -16.58 20.06
N GLU A 174 -11.68 -17.59 20.69
CA GLU A 174 -11.78 -17.68 22.14
C GLU A 174 -10.41 -17.68 22.83
N LYS A 175 -9.46 -18.47 22.30
CA LYS A 175 -8.13 -18.61 22.88
C LYS A 175 -7.26 -17.35 22.77
N TYR A 176 -7.41 -16.57 21.71
CA TYR A 176 -6.50 -15.47 21.40
C TYR A 176 -7.14 -14.08 21.49
N THR A 177 -8.45 -13.97 21.78
CA THR A 177 -9.16 -12.68 21.88
C THR A 177 -8.47 -11.72 22.85
N ASP A 178 -8.04 -12.20 24.02
CA ASP A 178 -7.44 -11.32 25.03
C ASP A 178 -6.02 -10.89 24.65
N SER A 179 -5.23 -11.77 24.03
CA SER A 179 -3.90 -11.43 23.49
C SER A 179 -3.97 -10.47 22.30
N VAL A 180 -5.08 -10.45 21.57
CA VAL A 180 -5.31 -9.50 20.45
C VAL A 180 -5.79 -8.14 20.96
N LYS A 181 -6.51 -8.09 22.08
CA LYS A 181 -6.96 -6.82 22.70
C LYS A 181 -5.82 -6.02 23.33
N GLU A 182 -4.79 -6.67 23.86
CA GLU A 182 -3.61 -6.00 24.44
C GLU A 182 -2.64 -5.42 23.38
N ALA A 183 -2.86 -5.73 22.10
CA ALA A 183 -2.02 -5.28 20.99
C ALA A 183 -2.57 -4.06 20.22
N VAL A 184 -3.62 -3.39 20.74
CA VAL A 184 -4.23 -2.17 20.20
C VAL A 184 -3.96 -0.98 21.11
#